data_AF-A0A0G1YRQ5-F1
#
_entry.id   AF-A0A0G1YRQ5-F1
#
_cell.length_a   1.000
_cell.length_b   1.000
_cell.length_c   1.000
_cell.angle_alpha   90.00
_cell.angle_beta   90.00
_cell.angle_gamma   90.00
#
_symmetry.space_group_name_H-M   'P 1'
#
loop_
_entity.id
_entity.type
_entity.pdbx_description
1 polymer ?
#
loop_
_entity_poly.entity_id
_entity_poly.type
_entity_poly.pdbx_seq_one_letter_code
_entity_poly.pdbx_strand_id
1 'polypeptide(L)' 'MQGYFWESLLVVNSVLWFLGIAFLTYGTGMLILRLDWKLFLLALSTFVIVTLVELVLTGLAHN' A
#
# COMPACT_ATOMS: atom_id res chain seq x y z
N MET A 1 5.52 -9.28 -24.19
CA MET A 1 5.83 -10.01 -22.92
C MET A 1 6.10 -9.04 -21.77
N GLN A 2 6.70 -7.87 -21.99
CA GLN A 2 7.01 -6.90 -20.94
C GLN A 2 5.77 -6.24 -20.29
N GLY A 3 4.75 -5.87 -21.08
CA GLY A 3 3.48 -5.32 -20.53
C GLY A 3 2.76 -6.27 -19.57
N TYR A 4 2.63 -7.55 -19.94
CA TYR A 4 2.05 -8.59 -19.07
C TYR A 4 2.80 -8.78 -17.74
N PHE A 5 4.12 -8.56 -17.72
CA PHE A 5 4.92 -8.62 -16.50
C PHE A 5 4.58 -7.44 -15.57
N TRP A 6 4.54 -6.23 -16.10
CA TRP A 6 4.18 -5.02 -15.33
C TRP A 6 2.74 -5.04 -14.84
N GLU A 7 1.79 -5.52 -15.66
CA GLU A 7 0.40 -5.70 -15.23
C GLU A 7 0.27 -6.75 -14.12
N SER A 8 1.00 -7.86 -14.19
CA SER A 8 0.98 -8.87 -13.12
C SER A 8 1.49 -8.30 -11.80
N LEU A 9 2.56 -7.49 -11.83
CA LEU A 9 3.07 -6.80 -10.65
C LEU A 9 2.09 -5.75 -10.12
N LEU A 10 1.42 -5.02 -11.02
CA LEU A 10 0.38 -4.06 -10.66
C LEU A 10 -0.76 -4.75 -9.93
N VAL A 11 -1.27 -5.87 -10.45
CA VAL A 11 -2.35 -6.64 -9.79
C VAL A 11 -1.95 -7.07 -8.39
N VAL A 12 -0.72 -7.56 -8.19
CA VAL A 12 -0.22 -7.94 -6.86
C VAL A 12 -0.15 -6.72 -5.94
N ASN A 13 0.36 -5.60 -6.44
CA ASN A 13 0.46 -4.38 -5.63
C ASN A 13 -0.92 -3.77 -5.31
N SER A 14 -1.90 -3.88 -6.20
CA SER A 14 -3.29 -3.46 -5.92
C SER A 14 -3.91 -4.26 -4.78
N VAL A 15 -3.62 -5.57 -4.68
CA VAL A 15 -4.05 -6.40 -3.54
C VAL A 15 -3.36 -5.96 -2.25
N LEU A 16 -2.05 -5.70 -2.31
CA LEU A 16 -1.29 -5.16 -1.16
C LEU A 16 -1.81 -3.77 -0.75
N TRP A 17 -2.26 -2.95 -1.69
CA TRP A 17 -2.83 -1.64 -1.44
C TRP A 17 -4.13 -1.75 -0.64
N PHE A 18 -5.00 -2.69 -1.02
CA PHE A 18 -6.22 -2.99 -0.26
C PHE A 18 -5.92 -3.47 1.17
N LEU A 19 -4.93 -4.36 1.33
CA LEU A 19 -4.46 -4.78 2.66
C LEU A 19 -3.84 -3.61 3.46
N GLY A 20 -3.17 -2.70 2.77
CA GLY A 20 -2.62 -1.47 3.34
C GLY A 20 -3.70 -0.58 3.95
N ILE A 21 -4.89 -0.46 3.33
CA ILE A 21 -6.03 0.27 3.91
C ILE A 21 -6.48 -0.38 5.22
N ALA A 22 -6.64 -1.70 5.23
CA ALA A 22 -7.04 -2.43 6.43
C ALA A 22 -6.03 -2.23 7.57
N PHE A 23 -4.73 -2.28 7.23
CA PHE A 23 -3.66 -2.05 8.20
C PHE A 23 -3.61 -0.61 8.71
N LEU A 24 -3.80 0.38 7.84
CA LEU A 24 -3.89 1.79 8.22
C LEU A 24 -5.10 2.05 9.13
N THR A 25 -6.24 1.42 8.82
CA THR A 25 -7.46 1.50 9.64
C THR A 25 -7.21 0.92 11.03
N TYR A 26 -6.56 -0.24 11.10
CA TYR A 26 -6.16 -0.86 12.38
C TYR A 26 -5.17 0.02 13.16
N GLY A 27 -4.14 0.54 12.50
CA GLY A 27 -3.15 1.44 13.10
C GLY A 27 -3.79 2.72 13.65
N THR A 28 -4.75 3.28 12.92
CA THR A 28 -5.55 4.44 13.37
C THR A 28 -6.37 4.10 14.61
N GLY A 29 -7.02 2.93 14.63
CA GLY A 29 -7.76 2.45 15.81
C GLY A 29 -6.86 2.30 17.03
N MET A 30 -5.67 1.72 16.86
CA MET A 30 -4.69 1.54 17.94
C MET A 30 -4.10 2.88 18.44
N LEU A 31 -3.92 3.85 17.55
CA LEU A 31 -3.54 5.21 17.93
C LEU A 31 -4.60 5.84 18.84
N ILE A 32 -5.88 5.73 18.48
CA ILE A 32 -6.98 6.33 19.25
C ILE A 32 -7.18 5.62 20.59
N LEU A 33 -7.15 4.28 20.60
CA LEU A 33 -7.49 3.49 21.79
C LEU A 33 -6.33 3.34 22.78
N ARG A 34 -5.09 3.26 22.29
CA ARG A 34 -3.90 2.94 23.10
C ARG A 34 -2.79 3.98 23.01
N LEU A 35 -2.98 5.06 22.26
CA LEU A 35 -1.95 6.07 21.97
C LEU A 35 -0.65 5.47 21.36
N ASP A 36 -0.77 4.31 20.70
CA ASP A 36 0.39 3.61 20.13
C ASP A 36 0.78 4.21 18.77
N TRP A 37 1.45 5.37 18.85
CA TRP A 37 1.88 6.15 17.70
C TRP A 37 2.90 5.44 16.81
N LYS A 38 3.69 4.51 17.37
CA LYS A 38 4.69 3.76 16.61
C LYS A 38 4.03 2.84 15.59
N LEU A 39 2.99 2.12 16.02
CA LEU A 39 2.22 1.23 15.15
C LEU A 39 1.51 2.02 14.04
N PHE A 40 0.96 3.19 14.37
CA PHE A 40 0.34 4.07 13.38
C PHE A 40 1.34 4.57 12.34
N LEU A 41 2.51 5.06 12.77
CA LEU A 41 3.55 5.51 11.82
C LEU A 41 4.04 4.37 10.92
N LEU A 42 4.13 3.16 11.45
CA LEU A 42 4.48 1.97 10.66
C LEU A 42 3.38 1.64 9.63
N ALA A 43 2.11 1.70 10.01
CA ALA A 43 1.00 1.51 9.09
C ALA A 43 0.93 2.60 8.01
N LEU A 44 1.12 3.87 8.40
CA LEU A 44 1.14 5.01 7.50
C LEU A 44 2.29 4.92 6.50
N SER A 45 3.51 4.68 6.97
CA SER A 45 4.68 4.54 6.08
C SER A 45 4.53 3.38 5.11
N THR A 46 4.04 2.22 5.58
CA THR A 46 3.75 1.07 4.72
C THR A 46 2.73 1.42 3.63
N PHE A 47 1.64 2.09 4.00
CA PHE A 47 0.61 2.51 3.06
C PHE A 47 1.13 3.51 2.00
N VAL A 48 1.95 4.47 2.43
CA VAL A 48 2.59 5.44 1.52
C VAL A 48 3.50 4.73 0.51
N ILE A 49 4.33 3.78 0.97
CA ILE A 49 5.22 3.02 0.08
C ILE A 49 4.41 2.23 -0.96
N VAL A 50 3.38 1.50 -0.52
CA VAL A 50 2.54 0.70 -1.43
C VAL A 50 1.81 1.60 -2.44
N THR A 51 1.36 2.78 -2.02
CA THR A 51 0.72 3.77 -2.91
C THR A 51 1.71 4.33 -3.94
N LEU A 52 2.95 4.63 -3.55
CA LEU A 52 3.99 5.07 -4.50
C LEU A 52 4.35 3.99 -5.52
N VAL A 53 4.46 2.73 -5.07
CA VAL A 53 4.71 1.60 -5.96
C VAL A 53 3.56 1.41 -6.94
N GLU A 54 2.30 1.55 -6.49
CA GLU A 54 1.12 1.46 -7.37
C GLU A 54 1.18 2.51 -8.49
N LEU A 55 1.55 3.75 -8.14
CA LEU A 55 1.67 4.87 -9.08
C LEU A 55 2.73 4.61 -10.16
N VAL A 56 3.89 4.09 -9.74
CA VAL A 56 4.99 3.74 -10.66
C VAL A 56 4.59 2.57 -11.56
N LEU A 57 4.01 1.50 -10.98
CA LEU A 57 3.58 0.33 -11.74
C LEU A 57 2.48 0.69 -12.74
N THR A 58 1.56 1.58 -12.37
CA THR A 58 0.49 2.05 -13.28
C THR A 58 1.09 2.78 -14.48
N GLY A 59 2.08 3.64 -14.24
CA GLY A 59 2.80 4.34 -15.30
C GLY A 59 3.63 3.42 -16.19
N LEU A 60 4.19 2.33 -15.65
CA LEU A 60 4.96 1.34 -16.43
C LEU A 60 4.08 0.36 -17.20
N ALA A 61 2.89 0.05 -16.69
CA ALA A 61 1.95 -0.88 -17.34
C ALA A 61 1.24 -0.26 -18.55
N HIS A 62 1.03 1.06 -18.55
CA HIS A 62 0.29 1.78 -19.59
C HIS A 62 1.17 2.59 -20.56
N ASN A 63 2.51 2.50 -20.45
CA ASN A 63 3.48 3.05 -21.40
C ASN A 63 4.01 1.95 -22.33
#